data_AF-A0A7T3RDN4-F1
#
_entry.id   AF-A0A7T3RDN4-F1
#
_cell.length_a   1.000
_cell.length_b   1.000
_cell.length_c   1.000
_cell.angle_alpha   90.00
_cell.angle_beta   90.00
_cell.angle_gamma   90.00
#
_symmetry.space_group_name_H-M   'P 1'
#
loop_
_entity.id
_entity.type
_entity.pdbx_description
1 polymer ?
#
loop_
_entity_poly.entity_id
_entity_poly.type
_entity_poly.pdbx_seq_one_letter_code
_entity_poly.pdbx_strand_id
1 'polypeptide(L)'
;MTAQDLKNSILQLAVEGKLLKGGSLPLATAGKPSSATPSAGTPRNAPSDQKTGAELLQQIKAEKEKLIAEGKIKKDTTKAGASGRALAEITEDEIPFDIPESWCWCRLGEIGDWGAGATPQRGNPDYYQNGTIPWIKTGELNNGIVSEACEFITEKALNECSLRYNRVGDVLIAMYGATIGKLAIAGIELTTNQACCACTCHNGVYNKYLFYFLMSQKSVFEKKAEGGAQPNISREKIVKTLIPLPPLAEQKAIVAKIEELLPYIQKYDVAHTKLQEFNKKFPVDMQKSILQQAIMGKLVPQLKEDGNAKDLLEKIKAQKARLIAEGKIKKDKPLAEITEDEKPFDIPESWCWVKFGDLCERITGKTPERANDIYWNKGKYNWVSISDMTDYGFVKETKESISEEASVEYWNKRISQKNSLLMSFKLTVGRTSILDIDAYHNEAIITIKPFVDEEYAIRNYFFYSLPLLTKMGDFKDAIKGRTLNKDSIANLLIPLPPLAEQKRIVEKIEELLPLCKKLVK
;
A
#
# COMPACT_ATOMS: atom_id res chain seq x y z
N MET A 1 -12.12 4.20 -8.28
CA MET A 1 -13.11 3.28 -7.70
C MET A 1 -12.38 2.03 -7.24
N THR A 2 -12.38 1.80 -5.93
CA THR A 2 -11.73 0.65 -5.30
C THR A 2 -12.58 -0.61 -5.44
N ALA A 3 -12.01 -1.79 -5.17
CA ALA A 3 -12.77 -3.04 -5.11
C ALA A 3 -13.84 -3.00 -4.01
N GLN A 4 -13.57 -2.32 -2.90
CA GLN A 4 -14.53 -2.11 -1.83
C GLN A 4 -15.72 -1.25 -2.27
N ASP A 5 -15.48 -0.20 -3.08
CA ASP A 5 -16.54 0.63 -3.63
C ASP A 5 -17.46 -0.20 -4.54
N LEU A 6 -16.88 -1.00 -5.44
CA LEU A 6 -17.62 -1.91 -6.31
C LEU A 6 -18.48 -2.90 -5.52
N LYS A 7 -17.91 -3.50 -4.47
CA LYS A 7 -18.63 -4.40 -3.57
C LYS A 7 -19.82 -3.70 -2.92
N ASN A 8 -19.61 -2.49 -2.38
CA ASN A 8 -20.68 -1.72 -1.75
C ASN A 8 -21.78 -1.36 -2.76
N SER A 9 -21.42 -0.97 -4.00
CA SER A 9 -22.40 -0.69 -5.06
C SER A 9 -23.23 -1.91 -5.44
N ILE A 10 -22.62 -3.09 -5.56
CA ILE A 10 -23.35 -4.34 -5.86
C ILE A 10 -24.33 -4.68 -4.74
N LEU A 11 -23.88 -4.57 -3.48
CA LEU A 11 -24.76 -4.81 -2.33
C LEU A 11 -25.89 -3.78 -2.25
N GLN A 12 -25.65 -2.52 -2.63
CA GLN A 12 -26.69 -1.50 -2.67
C GLN A 12 -27.73 -1.78 -3.77
N LEU A 13 -27.29 -2.14 -4.98
CA LEU A 13 -28.19 -2.54 -6.06
C LEU A 13 -29.02 -3.78 -5.71
N ALA A 14 -28.47 -4.68 -4.88
CA ALA A 14 -29.18 -5.84 -4.38
C ALA A 14 -30.35 -5.45 -3.46
N VAL A 15 -30.14 -4.53 -2.51
CA VAL A 15 -31.18 -4.12 -1.56
C VAL A 15 -32.26 -3.23 -2.20
N GLU A 16 -31.94 -2.57 -3.31
CA GLU A 16 -32.88 -1.75 -4.10
C GLU A 16 -33.70 -2.57 -5.12
N GLY A 17 -33.48 -3.89 -5.21
CA GLY A 17 -34.14 -4.74 -6.21
C GLY A 17 -33.76 -4.43 -7.66
N LYS A 18 -32.59 -3.79 -7.86
CA LYS A 18 -32.07 -3.38 -9.18
C LYS A 18 -31.04 -4.36 -9.73
N LEU A 19 -30.46 -5.22 -8.90
CA LEU A 19 -29.39 -6.14 -9.31
C LEU A 19 -29.82 -7.17 -10.38
N LEU A 20 -31.07 -7.63 -10.35
CA LEU A 20 -31.60 -8.64 -11.28
C LEU A 20 -32.25 -8.06 -12.54
N LYS A 21 -32.58 -6.76 -12.53
CA LYS A 21 -33.12 -6.06 -13.68
C LYS A 21 -31.95 -5.69 -14.58
N GLY A 22 -31.64 -6.52 -15.57
CA GLY A 22 -30.48 -6.37 -16.45
C GLY A 22 -30.18 -4.90 -16.82
N GLY A 23 -29.11 -4.37 -16.24
CA GLY A 23 -28.68 -3.00 -16.42
C GLY A 23 -27.22 -2.87 -15.96
N SER A 24 -26.38 -2.34 -16.84
CA SER A 24 -24.95 -2.08 -16.61
C SER A 24 -24.68 -1.48 -15.23
N LEU A 25 -23.63 -1.97 -14.56
CA LEU A 25 -23.00 -1.26 -13.42
C LEU A 25 -22.85 0.21 -13.79
N PRO A 26 -23.32 1.16 -12.96
CA PRO A 26 -23.07 2.57 -13.22
C PRO A 26 -21.56 2.82 -13.09
N LEU A 27 -20.85 2.82 -14.22
CA LEU A 27 -19.55 3.44 -14.31
C LEU A 27 -19.78 4.93 -14.10
N ALA A 28 -19.28 5.45 -12.97
CA ALA A 28 -19.29 6.88 -12.69
C ALA A 28 -18.44 7.62 -13.74
N THR A 29 -19.08 8.15 -14.78
CA THR A 29 -18.52 9.22 -15.61
C THR A 29 -19.12 10.55 -15.17
N ALA A 30 -18.25 11.48 -14.79
CA ALA A 30 -18.62 12.85 -14.50
C ALA A 30 -19.13 13.57 -15.77
N GLY A 31 -20.27 14.27 -15.68
CA GLY A 31 -20.61 15.36 -16.60
C GLY A 31 -22.04 15.42 -17.14
N LYS A 32 -22.83 16.33 -16.52
CA LYS A 32 -24.03 17.07 -17.00
C LYS A 32 -25.38 16.34 -17.19
N PRO A 33 -26.50 17.00 -16.84
CA PRO A 33 -27.84 16.43 -16.95
C PRO A 33 -28.43 16.65 -18.35
N SER A 34 -29.15 15.66 -18.88
CA SER A 34 -30.08 15.86 -19.99
C SER A 34 -31.35 15.06 -19.74
N SER A 35 -32.47 15.77 -19.83
CA SER A 35 -33.85 15.28 -19.80
C SER A 35 -34.14 14.33 -20.95
N ALA A 36 -34.67 13.14 -20.66
CA ALA A 36 -35.46 12.36 -21.62
C ALA A 36 -36.47 11.47 -20.87
N THR A 37 -37.70 11.53 -21.35
CA THR A 37 -38.93 10.84 -20.94
C THR A 37 -38.81 9.31 -20.96
N PRO A 38 -39.51 8.56 -20.08
CA PRO A 38 -39.50 7.10 -20.13
C PRO A 38 -40.50 6.59 -21.19
N SER A 39 -40.00 5.87 -22.20
CA SER A 39 -40.84 5.05 -23.07
C SER A 39 -41.15 3.72 -22.39
N ALA A 40 -42.43 3.34 -22.38
CA ALA A 40 -42.93 2.07 -21.84
C ALA A 40 -42.28 0.86 -22.52
N GLY A 41 -41.39 0.18 -21.78
CA GLY A 41 -40.90 -1.15 -22.11
C GLY A 41 -41.75 -2.21 -21.39
N THR A 42 -42.35 -3.10 -22.17
CA THR A 42 -43.25 -4.18 -21.73
C THR A 42 -42.60 -5.07 -20.66
N PRO A 43 -43.28 -5.35 -19.52
CA PRO A 43 -42.76 -6.33 -18.57
C PRO A 43 -42.89 -7.74 -19.16
N ARG A 44 -41.77 -8.47 -19.21
CA ARG A 44 -41.81 -9.93 -19.41
C ARG A 44 -42.39 -10.55 -18.13
N ASN A 45 -43.59 -11.12 -18.26
CA ASN A 45 -44.28 -11.88 -17.23
C ASN A 45 -43.37 -12.99 -16.65
N ALA A 46 -43.06 -12.88 -15.36
CA ALA A 46 -42.67 -14.01 -14.53
C ALA A 46 -43.95 -14.76 -14.07
N PRO A 47 -43.89 -16.06 -13.76
CA PRO A 47 -45.08 -16.89 -13.55
C PRO A 47 -45.88 -16.44 -12.31
N SER A 48 -47.21 -16.44 -12.44
CA SER A 48 -48.21 -15.89 -11.52
C SER A 48 -48.44 -16.66 -10.20
N ASP A 49 -47.51 -17.53 -9.78
CA ASP A 49 -47.66 -18.38 -8.58
C ASP A 49 -46.68 -18.03 -7.44
N GLN A 50 -45.91 -16.94 -7.57
CA GLN A 50 -44.99 -16.51 -6.52
C GLN A 50 -45.63 -15.51 -5.56
N LYS A 51 -45.65 -15.87 -4.28
CA LYS A 51 -46.05 -15.00 -3.17
C LYS A 51 -45.19 -13.74 -3.17
N THR A 52 -45.84 -12.58 -3.14
CA THR A 52 -45.22 -11.27 -2.94
C THR A 52 -44.50 -11.20 -1.58
N GLY A 53 -43.63 -10.20 -1.39
CA GLY A 53 -42.98 -9.91 -0.12
C GLY A 53 -43.99 -9.69 1.02
N ALA A 54 -45.10 -9.02 0.74
CA ALA A 54 -46.16 -8.78 1.71
C ALA A 54 -46.86 -10.08 2.15
N GLU A 55 -47.20 -10.95 1.21
CA GLU A 55 -47.79 -12.27 1.50
C GLU A 55 -46.81 -13.19 2.25
N LEU A 56 -45.52 -13.09 1.92
CA LEU A 56 -44.45 -13.79 2.63
C LEU A 56 -44.33 -13.30 4.08
N LEU A 57 -44.35 -11.98 4.31
CA LEU A 57 -44.30 -11.40 5.65
C LEU A 57 -45.50 -11.83 6.51
N GLN A 58 -46.71 -11.84 5.92
CA GLN A 58 -47.91 -12.33 6.62
C GLN A 58 -47.76 -13.80 7.06
N GLN A 59 -47.18 -14.65 6.20
CA GLN A 59 -46.90 -16.05 6.54
C GLN A 59 -45.87 -16.17 7.66
N ILE A 60 -44.80 -15.39 7.61
CA ILE A 60 -43.78 -15.34 8.66
C ILE A 60 -44.42 -14.96 10.01
N LYS A 61 -45.31 -13.95 10.02
CA LYS A 61 -46.03 -13.52 11.24
C LYS A 61 -46.94 -14.62 11.78
N ALA A 62 -47.75 -15.25 10.92
CA ALA A 62 -48.65 -16.32 11.32
C ALA A 62 -47.90 -17.55 11.86
N GLU A 63 -46.78 -17.92 11.23
CA GLU A 63 -45.94 -19.04 11.70
C GLU A 63 -45.26 -18.70 13.02
N LYS A 64 -44.77 -17.47 13.19
CA LYS A 64 -44.21 -16.99 14.46
C LYS A 64 -45.23 -17.07 15.60
N GLU A 65 -46.44 -16.60 15.39
CA GLU A 65 -47.53 -16.68 16.38
C GLU A 65 -47.85 -18.12 16.77
N LYS A 66 -47.91 -19.03 15.78
CA LYS A 66 -48.08 -20.46 16.02
C LYS A 66 -46.94 -21.04 16.87
N LEU A 67 -45.69 -20.73 16.56
CA LEU A 67 -44.53 -21.21 17.32
C LEU A 67 -44.47 -20.65 18.75
N ILE A 68 -44.95 -19.42 18.97
CA ILE A 68 -45.12 -18.83 20.30
C ILE A 68 -46.22 -19.57 21.07
N ALA A 69 -47.36 -19.84 20.43
CA ALA A 69 -48.47 -20.58 21.04
C ALA A 69 -48.07 -22.02 21.42
N GLU A 70 -47.20 -22.65 20.61
CA GLU A 70 -46.63 -23.98 20.88
C GLU A 70 -45.48 -23.95 21.92
N GLY A 71 -45.09 -22.78 22.44
CA GLY A 71 -44.01 -22.63 23.42
C GLY A 71 -42.60 -22.89 22.87
N LYS A 72 -42.45 -23.06 21.55
CA LYS A 72 -41.17 -23.31 20.87
C LYS A 72 -40.29 -22.07 20.76
N ILE A 73 -40.92 -20.89 20.76
CA ILE A 73 -40.24 -19.60 20.82
C ILE A 73 -40.81 -18.84 22.01
N LYS A 74 -39.93 -18.25 22.83
CA LYS A 74 -40.37 -17.42 23.96
C LYS A 74 -41.04 -16.15 23.41
N LYS A 75 -42.20 -15.78 23.97
CA LYS A 75 -42.79 -14.45 23.75
C LYS A 75 -41.78 -13.42 24.24
N ASP A 76 -41.39 -12.47 23.40
CA ASP A 76 -40.34 -11.50 23.74
C ASP A 76 -40.80 -10.63 24.93
N THR A 77 -40.19 -10.86 26.09
CA THR A 77 -40.49 -10.20 27.37
C THR A 77 -39.36 -9.27 27.83
N THR A 78 -38.37 -9.01 26.98
CA THR A 78 -37.27 -8.09 27.32
C THR A 78 -37.80 -6.65 27.46
N LYS A 79 -37.12 -5.76 28.22
CA LYS A 79 -37.60 -4.38 28.56
C LYS A 79 -38.02 -3.48 27.37
N ALA A 80 -37.78 -3.88 26.11
CA ALA A 80 -38.42 -3.28 24.93
C ALA A 80 -39.92 -3.61 24.80
N GLY A 81 -40.39 -4.67 25.47
CA GLY A 81 -41.78 -5.12 25.62
C GLY A 81 -42.43 -4.71 26.94
N ALA A 82 -41.82 -3.84 27.75
CA ALA A 82 -42.49 -3.24 28.92
C ALA A 82 -43.65 -2.31 28.52
N SER A 83 -43.67 -1.83 27.27
CA SER A 83 -44.91 -1.53 26.58
C SER A 83 -45.25 -2.73 25.72
N GLY A 84 -46.39 -3.39 25.91
CA GLY A 84 -46.92 -4.36 24.96
C GLY A 84 -47.32 -3.74 23.60
N ARG A 85 -46.53 -2.79 23.09
CA ARG A 85 -46.70 -2.21 21.77
C ARG A 85 -45.97 -3.11 20.77
N ALA A 86 -46.71 -3.57 19.78
CA ALA A 86 -46.15 -4.08 18.54
C ALA A 86 -45.03 -3.15 18.04
N LEU A 87 -44.07 -3.70 17.29
CA LEU A 87 -43.12 -2.88 16.54
C LEU A 87 -43.91 -1.77 15.82
N ALA A 88 -43.45 -0.52 15.96
CA ALA A 88 -44.18 0.62 15.40
C ALA A 88 -44.39 0.43 13.90
N GLU A 89 -45.59 0.76 13.43
CA GLU A 89 -45.91 0.79 12.00
C GLU A 89 -44.86 1.62 11.27
N ILE A 90 -44.50 1.16 10.07
CA ILE A 90 -43.51 1.83 9.24
C ILE A 90 -44.19 3.05 8.62
N THR A 91 -43.65 4.23 8.88
CA THR A 91 -44.15 5.48 8.30
C THR A 91 -43.42 5.82 6.99
N GLU A 92 -44.02 6.65 6.14
CA GLU A 92 -43.42 7.03 4.84
C GLU A 92 -42.06 7.72 4.99
N ASP A 93 -41.83 8.47 6.08
CA ASP A 93 -40.58 9.16 6.37
C ASP A 93 -39.43 8.21 6.81
N GLU A 94 -39.76 6.98 7.22
CA GLU A 94 -38.74 5.96 7.52
C GLU A 94 -38.24 5.25 6.25
N ILE A 95 -38.98 5.30 5.13
CA ILE A 95 -38.68 4.57 3.91
C ILE A 95 -37.41 5.14 3.25
N PRO A 96 -36.31 4.37 3.15
CA PRO A 96 -35.04 4.92 2.65
C PRO A 96 -35.02 5.16 1.14
N PHE A 97 -35.74 4.34 0.38
CA PHE A 97 -35.80 4.36 -1.08
C PHE A 97 -36.95 3.50 -1.61
N ASP A 98 -37.29 3.70 -2.88
CA ASP A 98 -38.29 2.90 -3.61
C ASP A 98 -37.80 1.46 -3.84
N ILE A 99 -38.69 0.50 -3.59
CA ILE A 99 -38.49 -0.93 -3.84
C ILE A 99 -39.49 -1.42 -4.90
N PRO A 100 -39.24 -2.57 -5.55
CA PRO A 100 -40.21 -3.17 -6.46
C PRO A 100 -41.58 -3.41 -5.79
N GLU A 101 -42.67 -3.28 -6.54
CA GLU A 101 -44.03 -3.54 -6.04
C GLU A 101 -44.22 -4.96 -5.49
N SER A 102 -43.43 -5.93 -5.96
CA SER A 102 -43.44 -7.30 -5.45
C SER A 102 -42.81 -7.46 -4.06
N TRP A 103 -42.17 -6.43 -3.51
CA TRP A 103 -41.47 -6.44 -2.23
C TRP A 103 -42.25 -5.68 -1.16
N CYS A 104 -41.89 -5.85 0.11
CA CYS A 104 -42.39 -4.99 1.19
C CYS A 104 -41.28 -4.59 2.16
N TRP A 105 -41.42 -3.45 2.82
CA TRP A 105 -40.59 -3.11 3.96
C TRP A 105 -41.09 -3.81 5.23
N CYS A 106 -40.16 -4.35 6.01
CA CYS A 106 -40.43 -4.87 7.35
C CYS A 106 -39.24 -4.58 8.26
N ARG A 107 -39.40 -4.79 9.57
CA ARG A 107 -38.30 -4.64 10.53
C ARG A 107 -37.56 -5.95 10.70
N LEU A 108 -36.24 -5.89 10.94
CA LEU A 108 -35.41 -7.08 11.16
C LEU A 108 -35.97 -8.01 12.27
N GLY A 109 -36.60 -7.45 13.31
CA GLY A 109 -37.25 -8.22 14.38
C GLY A 109 -38.48 -9.04 13.96
N GLU A 110 -39.03 -8.80 12.76
CA GLU A 110 -40.17 -9.54 12.22
C GLU A 110 -39.73 -10.79 11.43
N ILE A 111 -38.49 -10.82 10.93
CA ILE A 111 -38.00 -11.87 10.03
C ILE A 111 -37.12 -12.94 10.71
N GLY A 112 -36.89 -12.81 12.02
CA GLY A 112 -36.07 -13.76 12.76
C GLY A 112 -36.11 -13.55 14.26
N ASP A 113 -35.63 -14.54 15.00
CA ASP A 113 -35.41 -14.47 16.44
C ASP A 113 -34.00 -13.93 16.72
N TRP A 114 -33.93 -12.76 17.37
CA TRP A 114 -32.68 -12.05 17.63
C TRP A 114 -32.30 -12.11 19.11
N GLY A 115 -31.08 -12.57 19.38
CA GLY A 115 -30.55 -12.58 20.75
C GLY A 115 -29.07 -12.27 20.80
N ALA A 116 -28.65 -11.64 21.89
CA ALA A 116 -27.24 -11.49 22.20
C ALA A 116 -26.72 -12.73 22.92
N GLY A 117 -25.43 -13.00 22.78
CA GLY A 117 -24.74 -13.99 23.60
C GLY A 117 -24.49 -13.50 25.03
N ALA A 118 -23.64 -14.23 25.76
CA ALA A 118 -23.22 -13.88 27.11
C ALA A 118 -21.76 -14.28 27.37
N THR A 119 -21.12 -13.66 28.35
CA THR A 119 -19.78 -14.05 28.80
C THR A 119 -19.88 -14.66 30.19
N PRO A 120 -19.68 -15.98 30.34
CA PRO A 120 -19.53 -16.60 31.66
C PRO A 120 -18.38 -15.95 32.44
N GLN A 121 -18.48 -15.92 33.78
CA GLN A 121 -17.45 -15.28 34.59
C GLN A 121 -16.07 -15.92 34.36
N ARG A 122 -15.13 -15.16 33.78
CA ARG A 122 -13.77 -15.63 33.41
C ARG A 122 -12.99 -16.27 34.56
N GLY A 123 -13.22 -15.79 35.79
CA GLY A 123 -12.56 -16.32 36.99
C GLY A 123 -13.14 -17.65 37.51
N ASN A 124 -14.24 -18.16 36.94
CA ASN A 124 -14.83 -19.44 37.34
C ASN A 124 -14.38 -20.55 36.36
N PRO A 125 -13.43 -21.42 36.74
CA PRO A 125 -12.92 -22.47 35.87
C PRO A 125 -13.98 -23.49 35.45
N ASP A 126 -15.02 -23.72 36.27
CA ASP A 126 -16.11 -24.66 35.96
C ASP A 126 -16.85 -24.33 34.65
N TYR A 127 -16.78 -23.08 34.21
CA TYR A 127 -17.44 -22.64 32.98
C TYR A 127 -16.63 -22.90 31.71
N TYR A 128 -15.33 -23.20 31.83
CA TYR A 128 -14.40 -23.27 30.69
C TYR A 128 -13.57 -24.56 30.68
N GLN A 129 -13.19 -25.08 31.85
CA GLN A 129 -12.36 -26.28 31.96
C GLN A 129 -13.09 -27.48 31.38
N ASN A 130 -12.44 -28.19 30.44
CA ASN A 130 -13.02 -29.31 29.68
C ASN A 130 -14.32 -28.95 28.94
N GLY A 131 -14.50 -27.67 28.59
CA GLY A 131 -15.62 -27.23 27.76
C GLY A 131 -15.62 -27.89 26.38
N THR A 132 -16.80 -28.26 25.90
CA THR A 132 -17.01 -28.89 24.59
C THR A 132 -17.90 -28.06 23.68
N ILE A 133 -18.55 -27.03 24.20
CA ILE A 133 -19.50 -26.20 23.46
C ILE A 133 -18.72 -25.00 22.88
N PRO A 134 -18.69 -24.81 21.55
CA PRO A 134 -18.02 -23.69 20.92
C PRO A 134 -18.52 -22.34 21.45
N TRP A 135 -17.61 -21.44 21.82
CA TRP A 135 -17.94 -20.09 22.29
C TRP A 135 -17.13 -19.04 21.53
N ILE A 136 -17.82 -18.26 20.69
CA ILE A 136 -17.22 -17.34 19.72
C ILE A 136 -17.28 -15.90 20.23
N LYS A 137 -16.16 -15.17 20.10
CA LYS A 137 -16.11 -13.72 20.32
C LYS A 137 -16.26 -12.97 19.00
N THR A 138 -16.71 -11.72 19.07
CA THR A 138 -16.87 -10.85 17.88
C THR A 138 -15.60 -10.68 17.03
N GLY A 139 -14.41 -10.80 17.62
CA GLY A 139 -13.14 -10.76 16.89
C GLY A 139 -12.99 -11.90 15.87
N GLU A 140 -13.61 -13.05 16.13
CA GLU A 140 -13.51 -14.28 15.33
C GLU A 140 -14.52 -14.32 14.17
N LEU A 141 -15.49 -13.40 14.11
CA LEU A 141 -16.36 -13.27 12.94
C LEU A 141 -15.52 -12.92 11.71
N ASN A 142 -15.81 -13.49 10.54
CA ASN A 142 -14.90 -13.43 9.39
C ASN A 142 -15.54 -12.91 8.08
N ASN A 143 -16.76 -12.35 8.15
CA ASN A 143 -17.58 -12.01 6.99
C ASN A 143 -17.76 -13.20 6.02
N GLY A 144 -17.85 -14.41 6.59
CA GLY A 144 -18.07 -15.66 5.89
C GLY A 144 -18.76 -16.66 6.82
N ILE A 145 -18.30 -17.92 6.81
CA ILE A 145 -18.83 -18.99 7.66
C ILE A 145 -17.86 -19.24 8.81
N VAL A 146 -18.38 -19.29 10.04
CA VAL A 146 -17.61 -19.72 11.22
C VAL A 146 -17.76 -21.23 11.35
N SER A 147 -16.68 -21.95 11.09
CA SER A 147 -16.64 -23.42 11.12
C SER A 147 -15.89 -24.00 12.33
N GLU A 148 -15.18 -23.16 13.08
CA GLU A 148 -14.31 -23.55 14.17
C GLU A 148 -14.34 -22.49 15.29
N ALA A 149 -14.01 -22.89 16.51
CA ALA A 149 -13.93 -22.02 17.67
C ALA A 149 -12.58 -22.18 18.38
N CYS A 150 -12.01 -21.08 18.86
CA CYS A 150 -10.78 -21.10 19.65
C CYS A 150 -11.02 -21.36 21.15
N GLU A 151 -12.23 -21.09 21.62
CA GLU A 151 -12.61 -21.24 23.03
C GLU A 151 -13.90 -22.04 23.14
N PHE A 152 -14.00 -22.78 24.24
CA PHE A 152 -15.13 -23.65 24.53
C PHE A 152 -15.62 -23.39 25.96
N ILE A 153 -16.90 -23.63 26.18
CA ILE A 153 -17.55 -23.53 27.48
C ILE A 153 -18.19 -24.88 27.84
N THR A 154 -18.50 -25.05 29.11
CA THR A 154 -19.17 -26.25 29.63
C THR A 154 -20.70 -26.15 29.52
N GLU A 155 -21.39 -27.29 29.59
CA GLU A 155 -22.86 -27.34 29.74
C GLU A 155 -23.35 -26.56 30.96
N LYS A 156 -22.57 -26.55 32.05
CA LYS A 156 -22.88 -25.76 33.24
C LYS A 156 -22.94 -24.26 32.89
N ALA A 157 -21.97 -23.76 32.13
CA ALA A 157 -21.99 -22.37 31.67
C ALA A 157 -23.23 -22.08 30.82
N LEU A 158 -23.55 -22.94 29.85
CA LEU A 158 -24.74 -22.80 28.98
C LEU A 158 -26.03 -22.65 29.81
N ASN A 159 -26.20 -23.48 30.83
CA ASN A 159 -27.38 -23.49 31.69
C ASN A 159 -27.44 -22.31 32.69
N GLU A 160 -26.29 -21.85 33.21
CA GLU A 160 -26.24 -20.85 34.28
C GLU A 160 -26.02 -19.41 33.78
N CYS A 161 -25.46 -19.21 32.57
CA CYS A 161 -24.99 -17.89 32.12
C CYS A 161 -25.86 -17.19 31.06
N SER A 162 -27.13 -17.59 30.88
CA SER A 162 -28.07 -16.99 29.91
C SER A 162 -27.51 -16.91 28.47
N LEU A 163 -26.67 -17.88 28.09
CA LEU A 163 -26.10 -17.96 26.76
C LEU A 163 -27.18 -18.29 25.72
N ARG A 164 -27.05 -17.70 24.53
CA ARG A 164 -27.84 -18.12 23.37
C ARG A 164 -27.13 -19.26 22.66
N TYR A 165 -27.83 -20.39 22.54
CA TYR A 165 -27.41 -21.49 21.67
C TYR A 165 -27.82 -21.18 20.22
N ASN A 166 -26.84 -21.04 19.34
CA ASN A 166 -27.04 -20.69 17.94
C ASN A 166 -26.87 -21.93 17.06
N ARG A 167 -27.77 -22.09 16.10
CA ARG A 167 -27.81 -23.23 15.19
C ARG A 167 -27.00 -22.95 13.94
N VAL A 168 -26.64 -24.02 13.23
CA VAL A 168 -26.07 -23.89 11.88
C VAL A 168 -27.02 -23.07 11.00
N GLY A 169 -26.48 -22.05 10.35
CA GLY A 169 -27.21 -21.11 9.50
C GLY A 169 -27.62 -19.80 10.18
N ASP A 170 -27.51 -19.67 11.51
CA ASP A 170 -27.78 -18.42 12.21
C ASP A 170 -26.82 -17.31 11.74
N VAL A 171 -27.36 -16.10 11.57
CA VAL A 171 -26.59 -14.94 11.12
C VAL A 171 -26.10 -14.16 12.32
N LEU A 172 -24.78 -14.04 12.46
CA LEU A 172 -24.09 -13.38 13.57
C LEU A 172 -23.66 -11.97 13.16
N ILE A 173 -23.84 -10.99 14.06
CA ILE A 173 -23.39 -9.60 13.90
C ILE A 173 -22.70 -9.11 15.17
N ALA A 174 -21.53 -8.50 15.00
CA ALA A 174 -20.82 -7.84 16.08
C ALA A 174 -21.41 -6.45 16.37
N MET A 175 -21.63 -6.15 17.64
CA MET A 175 -22.29 -4.95 18.12
C MET A 175 -21.33 -3.89 18.67
N TYR A 176 -20.13 -4.28 19.13
CA TYR A 176 -19.27 -3.41 19.96
C TYR A 176 -17.93 -3.08 19.28
N GLY A 177 -17.41 -1.89 19.57
CA GLY A 177 -16.07 -1.42 19.26
C GLY A 177 -15.74 -1.41 17.76
N ALA A 178 -14.45 -1.62 17.44
CA ALA A 178 -13.95 -1.66 16.06
C ALA A 178 -14.55 -2.81 15.20
N THR A 179 -15.28 -3.74 15.82
CA THR A 179 -15.92 -4.88 15.13
C THR A 179 -17.36 -4.62 14.73
N ILE A 180 -17.95 -3.46 15.01
CA ILE A 180 -19.34 -3.15 14.64
C ILE A 180 -19.64 -3.51 13.19
N GLY A 181 -20.72 -4.28 12.98
CA GLY A 181 -21.18 -4.70 11.66
C GLY A 181 -20.31 -5.77 10.99
N LYS A 182 -19.32 -6.35 11.70
CA LYS A 182 -18.66 -7.58 11.26
C LYS A 182 -19.64 -8.74 11.38
N LEU A 183 -19.70 -9.59 10.35
CA LEU A 183 -20.71 -10.64 10.23
C LEU A 183 -20.10 -12.03 10.20
N ALA A 184 -20.91 -13.04 10.46
CA ALA A 184 -20.67 -14.41 10.03
C ALA A 184 -21.99 -15.17 9.90
N ILE A 185 -21.95 -16.32 9.23
CA ILE A 185 -22.97 -17.36 9.33
C ILE A 185 -22.39 -18.49 10.19
N ALA A 186 -23.15 -18.97 11.17
CA ALA A 186 -22.76 -20.12 11.97
C ALA A 186 -22.70 -21.37 11.07
N GLY A 187 -21.51 -21.95 10.89
CA GLY A 187 -21.29 -23.21 10.17
C GLY A 187 -21.32 -24.44 11.09
N ILE A 188 -21.23 -24.21 12.39
CA ILE A 188 -21.36 -25.19 13.47
C ILE A 188 -22.36 -24.65 14.51
N GLU A 189 -22.91 -25.52 15.35
CA GLU A 189 -23.66 -25.08 16.52
C GLU A 189 -22.70 -24.43 17.52
N LEU A 190 -23.07 -23.26 18.03
CA LEU A 190 -22.16 -22.44 18.83
C LEU A 190 -22.90 -21.49 19.76
N THR A 191 -22.18 -20.97 20.74
CA THR A 191 -22.59 -19.84 21.58
C THR A 191 -21.70 -18.64 21.31
N THR A 192 -22.11 -17.45 21.73
CA THR A 192 -21.34 -16.23 21.50
C THR A 192 -21.20 -15.39 22.77
N ASN A 193 -20.26 -14.45 22.76
CA ASN A 193 -20.15 -13.43 23.80
C ASN A 193 -21.27 -12.36 23.69
N GLN A 194 -21.43 -11.54 24.72
CA GLN A 194 -22.46 -10.49 24.80
C GLN A 194 -22.32 -9.38 23.76
N ALA A 195 -21.16 -9.24 23.12
CA ALA A 195 -20.93 -8.29 22.05
C ALA A 195 -21.44 -8.78 20.68
N CYS A 196 -21.88 -10.03 20.58
CA CYS A 196 -22.40 -10.61 19.36
C CYS A 196 -23.91 -10.85 19.48
N CYS A 197 -24.66 -10.36 18.50
CA CYS A 197 -26.06 -10.70 18.31
C CYS A 197 -26.20 -11.71 17.18
N ALA A 198 -27.08 -12.69 17.37
CA ALA A 198 -27.39 -13.72 16.39
C ALA A 198 -28.86 -13.65 16.00
N CYS A 199 -29.15 -14.01 14.76
CA CYS A 199 -30.48 -14.13 14.21
C CYS A 199 -30.74 -15.55 13.70
N THR A 200 -31.74 -16.21 14.27
CA THR A 200 -32.33 -17.41 13.68
C THR A 200 -33.47 -16.98 12.77
N CYS A 201 -33.23 -17.05 11.45
CA CYS A 201 -34.19 -16.62 10.44
C CYS A 201 -35.48 -17.43 10.51
N HIS A 202 -36.62 -16.77 10.39
CA HIS A 202 -37.91 -17.46 10.25
C HIS A 202 -38.03 -18.10 8.87
N ASN A 203 -38.94 -19.07 8.76
CA ASN A 203 -39.14 -19.78 7.52
C ASN A 203 -39.54 -18.82 6.38
N GLY A 204 -38.98 -19.02 5.18
CA GLY A 204 -39.17 -18.09 4.06
C GLY A 204 -38.19 -16.90 4.01
N VAL A 205 -37.30 -16.77 4.99
CA VAL A 205 -36.20 -15.79 4.97
C VAL A 205 -34.89 -16.52 4.68
N TYR A 206 -34.25 -16.18 3.57
CA TYR A 206 -32.97 -16.78 3.23
C TYR A 206 -31.84 -16.12 4.03
N ASN A 207 -31.17 -16.90 4.88
CA ASN A 207 -30.12 -16.40 5.77
C ASN A 207 -28.98 -15.67 5.03
N LYS A 208 -28.57 -16.13 3.84
CA LYS A 208 -27.57 -15.43 3.03
C LYS A 208 -28.06 -14.08 2.52
N TYR A 209 -29.37 -13.94 2.24
CA TYR A 209 -29.94 -12.65 1.87
C TYR A 209 -29.85 -11.67 3.04
N LEU A 210 -30.24 -12.10 4.25
CA LEU A 210 -30.05 -11.31 5.47
C LEU A 210 -28.58 -10.94 5.69
N PHE A 211 -27.67 -11.90 5.51
CA PHE A 211 -26.23 -11.68 5.66
C PHE A 211 -25.70 -10.60 4.70
N TYR A 212 -26.04 -10.66 3.41
CA TYR A 212 -25.61 -9.64 2.44
C TYR A 212 -26.30 -8.29 2.64
N PHE A 213 -27.56 -8.27 3.07
CA PHE A 213 -28.23 -7.05 3.49
C PHE A 213 -27.50 -6.38 4.66
N LEU A 214 -27.24 -7.11 5.75
CA LEU A 214 -26.50 -6.56 6.90
C LEU A 214 -25.10 -6.08 6.50
N MET A 215 -24.47 -6.75 5.52
CA MET A 215 -23.16 -6.35 5.00
C MET A 215 -23.24 -4.98 4.30
N SER A 216 -24.34 -4.69 3.60
CA SER A 216 -24.58 -3.38 2.99
C SER A 216 -24.87 -2.29 4.04
N GLN A 217 -25.45 -2.67 5.17
CA GLN A 217 -25.80 -1.75 6.27
C GLN A 217 -24.65 -1.43 7.24
N LYS A 218 -23.43 -1.95 7.00
CA LYS A 218 -22.31 -1.77 7.94
C LYS A 218 -22.07 -0.29 8.32
N SER A 219 -21.99 0.59 7.33
CA SER A 219 -21.75 2.02 7.56
C SER A 219 -22.91 2.71 8.28
N VAL A 220 -24.15 2.23 8.08
CA VAL A 220 -25.34 2.71 8.79
C VAL A 220 -25.26 2.33 10.26
N PHE A 221 -24.85 1.10 10.57
CA PHE A 221 -24.68 0.66 11.95
C PHE A 221 -23.52 1.35 12.67
N GLU A 222 -22.40 1.59 11.99
CA GLU A 222 -21.28 2.38 12.54
C GLU A 222 -21.71 3.80 12.91
N LYS A 223 -22.52 4.46 12.07
CA LYS A 223 -23.06 5.81 12.34
C LYS A 223 -24.09 5.84 13.46
N LYS A 224 -24.85 4.77 13.67
CA LYS A 224 -25.85 4.64 14.74
C LYS A 224 -25.25 4.22 16.09
N ALA A 225 -23.97 3.88 16.11
CA ALA A 225 -23.29 3.45 17.32
C ALA A 225 -23.04 4.62 18.27
N GLU A 226 -23.22 4.38 19.56
CA GLU A 226 -23.08 5.40 20.62
C GLU A 226 -21.95 5.02 21.58
N GLY A 227 -21.33 6.02 22.21
CA GLY A 227 -20.20 5.85 23.12
C GLY A 227 -18.88 6.36 22.52
N GLY A 228 -17.97 6.82 23.39
CA GLY A 228 -16.68 7.41 23.00
C GLY A 228 -15.68 6.38 22.49
N ALA A 229 -14.76 5.93 23.36
CA ALA A 229 -13.65 5.07 22.97
C ALA A 229 -14.07 3.65 22.48
N GLN A 230 -15.23 3.16 22.91
CA GLN A 230 -15.78 1.86 22.48
C GLN A 230 -17.26 2.04 22.11
N PRO A 231 -17.56 2.41 20.85
CA PRO A 231 -18.93 2.59 20.41
C PRO A 231 -19.71 1.26 20.41
N ASN A 232 -21.02 1.33 20.55
CA ASN A 232 -21.91 0.16 20.61
C ASN A 232 -23.21 0.41 19.84
N ILE A 233 -23.66 -0.58 19.07
CA ILE A 233 -25.04 -0.67 18.58
C ILE A 233 -25.84 -1.70 19.38
N SER A 234 -26.93 -1.26 20.02
CA SER A 234 -27.80 -2.16 20.79
C SER A 234 -28.57 -3.13 19.89
N ARG A 235 -28.91 -4.31 20.43
CA ARG A 235 -29.84 -5.25 19.78
C ARG A 235 -31.15 -4.57 19.37
N GLU A 236 -31.65 -3.65 20.18
CA GLU A 236 -32.87 -2.89 19.91
C GLU A 236 -32.77 -2.09 18.60
N LYS A 237 -31.65 -1.42 18.36
CA LYS A 237 -31.40 -0.69 17.10
C LYS A 237 -31.32 -1.63 15.90
N ILE A 238 -30.75 -2.82 16.08
CA ILE A 238 -30.69 -3.86 15.03
C ILE A 238 -32.11 -4.30 14.67
N VAL A 239 -32.90 -4.78 15.64
CA VAL A 239 -34.25 -5.33 15.35
C VAL A 239 -35.22 -4.29 14.79
N LYS A 240 -35.02 -2.99 15.07
CA LYS A 240 -35.83 -1.88 14.53
C LYS A 240 -35.45 -1.47 13.11
N THR A 241 -34.28 -1.91 12.61
CA THR A 241 -33.80 -1.54 11.27
C THR A 241 -34.71 -2.12 10.21
N LEU A 242 -35.04 -1.31 9.20
CA LEU A 242 -35.85 -1.71 8.07
C LEU A 242 -35.05 -2.58 7.11
N ILE A 243 -35.66 -3.67 6.64
CA ILE A 243 -35.15 -4.54 5.60
C ILE A 243 -36.21 -4.64 4.48
N PRO A 244 -35.81 -4.53 3.21
CA PRO A 244 -36.70 -4.79 2.11
C PRO A 244 -36.80 -6.31 1.92
N LEU A 245 -38.00 -6.86 1.96
CA LEU A 245 -38.26 -8.30 1.88
C LEU A 245 -38.82 -8.68 0.50
N PRO A 246 -38.03 -9.33 -0.37
CA PRO A 246 -38.48 -9.90 -1.62
C PRO A 246 -39.20 -11.25 -1.41
N PRO A 247 -39.92 -11.75 -2.42
CA PRO A 247 -40.25 -13.17 -2.54
C PRO A 247 -39.02 -14.07 -2.34
N LEU A 248 -39.19 -15.24 -1.72
CA LEU A 248 -38.07 -16.14 -1.41
C LEU A 248 -37.24 -16.55 -2.65
N ALA A 249 -37.88 -16.70 -3.80
CA ALA A 249 -37.19 -17.01 -5.05
C ALA A 249 -36.27 -15.85 -5.48
N GLU A 250 -36.73 -14.61 -5.37
CA GLU A 250 -35.93 -13.41 -5.65
C GLU A 250 -34.78 -13.27 -4.64
N GLN A 251 -34.99 -13.52 -3.35
CA GLN A 251 -33.91 -13.54 -2.34
C GLN A 251 -32.77 -14.48 -2.77
N LYS A 252 -33.10 -15.71 -3.20
CA LYS A 252 -32.12 -16.69 -3.67
C LYS A 252 -31.43 -16.23 -4.96
N ALA A 253 -32.17 -15.66 -5.90
CA ALA A 253 -31.62 -15.15 -7.16
C ALA A 253 -30.66 -13.98 -6.94
N ILE A 254 -30.99 -13.04 -6.05
CA ILE A 254 -30.11 -11.92 -5.66
C ILE A 254 -28.80 -12.46 -5.08
N VAL A 255 -28.89 -13.38 -4.12
CA VAL A 255 -27.71 -13.98 -3.49
C VAL A 255 -26.84 -14.70 -4.52
N ALA A 256 -27.45 -15.49 -5.42
CA ALA A 256 -26.72 -16.16 -6.48
C ALA A 256 -25.96 -15.15 -7.37
N LYS A 257 -26.58 -14.01 -7.70
CA LYS A 257 -25.92 -12.96 -8.48
C LYS A 257 -24.79 -12.26 -7.73
N ILE A 258 -24.94 -12.01 -6.42
CA ILE A 258 -23.86 -11.47 -5.59
C ILE A 258 -22.68 -12.45 -5.56
N GLU A 259 -22.94 -13.73 -5.28
CA GLU A 259 -21.91 -14.78 -5.22
C GLU A 259 -21.22 -15.02 -6.57
N GLU A 260 -21.93 -14.82 -7.70
CA GLU A 260 -21.35 -14.80 -9.04
C GLU A 260 -20.38 -13.63 -9.25
N LEU A 261 -20.72 -12.42 -8.76
CA LEU A 261 -19.94 -11.20 -9.00
C LEU A 261 -18.72 -11.05 -8.07
N LEU A 262 -18.80 -11.53 -6.82
CA LEU A 262 -17.73 -11.37 -5.82
C LEU A 262 -16.35 -11.87 -6.28
N PRO A 263 -16.21 -13.03 -6.95
CA PRO A 263 -14.92 -13.49 -7.48
C PRO A 263 -14.31 -12.54 -8.52
N TYR A 264 -15.12 -11.86 -9.33
CA TYR A 264 -14.61 -10.88 -10.29
C TYR A 264 -14.09 -9.62 -9.60
N ILE A 265 -14.73 -9.19 -8.51
CA ILE A 265 -14.24 -8.08 -7.68
C ILE A 265 -12.89 -8.43 -7.06
N GLN A 266 -12.72 -9.65 -6.54
CA GLN A 266 -11.44 -10.11 -6.00
C GLN A 266 -10.35 -10.14 -7.07
N LYS A 267 -10.66 -10.64 -8.28
CA LYS A 267 -9.72 -10.61 -9.41
C LYS A 267 -9.32 -9.18 -9.79
N TYR A 268 -10.29 -8.25 -9.80
CA TYR A 268 -10.04 -6.84 -10.06
C TYR A 268 -9.13 -6.22 -8.98
N ASP A 269 -9.37 -6.52 -7.70
CA ASP A 269 -8.57 -5.99 -6.59
C ASP A 269 -7.09 -6.40 -6.68
N VAL A 270 -6.85 -7.69 -6.96
CA VAL A 270 -5.50 -8.22 -7.17
C VAL A 270 -4.82 -7.58 -8.37
N ALA A 271 -5.53 -7.44 -9.50
CA ALA A 271 -4.97 -6.81 -10.70
C ALA A 271 -4.67 -5.31 -10.48
N HIS A 272 -5.56 -4.60 -9.79
CA HIS A 272 -5.41 -3.19 -9.48
C HIS A 272 -4.21 -2.94 -8.55
N THR A 273 -4.07 -3.75 -7.51
CA THR A 273 -2.94 -3.66 -6.57
C THR A 273 -1.61 -3.92 -7.27
N LYS A 274 -1.53 -4.97 -8.10
CA LYS A 274 -0.33 -5.26 -8.91
C LYS A 274 0.04 -4.11 -9.84
N LEU A 275 -0.95 -3.50 -10.50
CA LEU A 275 -0.73 -2.35 -11.38
C LEU A 275 -0.20 -1.14 -10.60
N GLN A 276 -0.74 -0.86 -9.41
CA GLN A 276 -0.25 0.22 -8.57
C GLN A 276 1.19 0.00 -8.11
N GLU A 277 1.52 -1.21 -7.67
CA GLU A 277 2.90 -1.56 -7.28
C GLU A 277 3.87 -1.46 -8.45
N PHE A 278 3.47 -1.94 -9.64
CA PHE A 278 4.25 -1.83 -10.85
C PHE A 278 4.49 -0.36 -11.22
N ASN A 279 3.43 0.46 -11.29
CA ASN A 279 3.54 1.88 -11.63
C ASN A 279 4.41 2.66 -10.64
N LYS A 280 4.39 2.28 -9.35
CA LYS A 280 5.25 2.89 -8.33
C LYS A 280 6.74 2.59 -8.54
N LYS A 281 7.08 1.39 -9.01
CA LYS A 281 8.47 0.94 -9.19
C LYS A 281 9.03 1.26 -10.58
N PHE A 282 8.17 1.22 -11.60
CA PHE A 282 8.55 1.29 -13.02
C PHE A 282 9.43 2.49 -13.40
N PRO A 283 9.15 3.73 -12.96
CA PRO A 283 10.01 4.88 -13.28
C PRO A 283 11.45 4.73 -12.78
N VAL A 284 11.61 4.21 -11.55
CA VAL A 284 12.93 4.01 -10.92
C VAL A 284 13.67 2.84 -11.57
N ASP A 285 12.96 1.76 -11.88
CA ASP A 285 13.56 0.59 -12.53
C ASP A 285 13.96 0.89 -13.97
N MET A 286 13.17 1.70 -14.70
CA MET A 286 13.54 2.19 -16.03
C MET A 286 14.79 3.06 -15.99
N GLN A 287 14.88 3.99 -15.02
CA GLN A 287 16.09 4.80 -14.82
C GLN A 287 17.33 3.92 -14.59
N LYS A 288 17.23 2.90 -13.73
CA LYS A 288 18.34 1.96 -13.49
C LYS A 288 18.71 1.20 -14.76
N SER A 289 17.73 0.74 -15.53
CA SER A 289 17.96 0.02 -16.78
C SER A 289 18.70 0.89 -17.81
N ILE A 290 18.31 2.15 -17.97
CA ILE A 290 18.98 3.10 -18.88
C ILE A 290 20.45 3.30 -18.46
N LEU A 291 20.70 3.54 -17.17
CA LEU A 291 22.05 3.73 -16.64
C LEU A 291 22.89 2.45 -16.76
N GLN A 292 22.29 1.28 -16.62
CA GLN A 292 22.97 0.00 -16.84
C GLN A 292 23.38 -0.18 -18.30
N GLN A 293 22.47 0.09 -19.25
CA GLN A 293 22.81 0.05 -20.68
C GLN A 293 23.91 1.06 -21.02
N ALA A 294 23.95 2.21 -20.34
CA ALA A 294 24.99 3.22 -20.51
C ALA A 294 26.38 2.67 -20.15
N ILE A 295 26.55 2.08 -18.95
CA ILE A 295 27.85 1.58 -18.50
C ILE A 295 28.30 0.29 -19.21
N MET A 296 27.38 -0.39 -19.91
CA MET A 296 27.67 -1.58 -20.73
C MET A 296 28.00 -1.24 -22.19
N GLY A 297 27.99 0.03 -22.58
CA GLY A 297 28.22 0.46 -23.97
C GLY A 297 27.10 0.07 -24.95
N LYS A 298 25.88 -0.13 -24.43
CA LYS A 298 24.69 -0.55 -25.18
C LYS A 298 23.65 0.56 -25.37
N LEU A 299 23.84 1.71 -24.72
CA LEU A 299 22.88 2.83 -24.81
C LEU A 299 22.94 3.58 -26.15
N VAL A 300 24.12 3.62 -26.77
CA VAL A 300 24.36 4.30 -28.05
C VAL A 300 25.10 3.36 -29.02
N PRO A 301 24.99 3.56 -30.35
CA PRO A 301 25.75 2.78 -31.31
C PRO A 301 27.27 2.97 -31.14
N GLN A 302 28.04 1.90 -31.36
CA GLN A 302 29.51 1.94 -31.41
C GLN A 302 29.98 2.53 -32.75
N LEU A 303 30.74 3.63 -32.71
CA LEU A 303 31.23 4.34 -33.89
C LEU A 303 32.74 4.20 -34.02
N LYS A 304 33.25 3.94 -35.23
CA LYS A 304 34.70 3.77 -35.44
C LYS A 304 35.47 5.08 -35.23
N GLU A 305 34.83 6.19 -35.58
CA GLU A 305 35.33 7.55 -35.45
C GLU A 305 35.51 8.02 -33.99
N ASP A 306 34.90 7.33 -33.01
CA ASP A 306 35.08 7.66 -31.59
C ASP A 306 36.49 7.27 -31.08
N GLY A 307 37.20 6.40 -31.80
CA GLY A 307 38.54 5.94 -31.43
C GLY A 307 38.54 4.84 -30.37
N ASN A 308 39.65 4.70 -29.63
CA ASN A 308 39.80 3.69 -28.59
C ASN A 308 40.02 4.32 -27.21
N ALA A 309 39.41 3.75 -26.16
CA ALA A 309 39.57 4.18 -24.79
C ALA A 309 41.01 4.09 -24.29
N LYS A 310 41.83 3.18 -24.85
CA LYS A 310 43.26 3.07 -24.54
C LYS A 310 44.02 4.35 -24.88
N ASP A 311 43.66 5.05 -25.96
CA ASP A 311 44.30 6.31 -26.35
C ASP A 311 44.02 7.41 -25.32
N LEU A 312 42.77 7.47 -24.83
CA LEU A 312 42.38 8.38 -23.75
C LEU A 312 43.12 8.03 -22.45
N LEU A 313 43.23 6.74 -22.12
CA LEU A 313 43.92 6.29 -20.92
C LEU A 313 45.40 6.68 -20.91
N GLU A 314 46.09 6.59 -22.05
CA GLU A 314 47.49 7.02 -22.15
C GLU A 314 47.64 8.54 -21.94
N LYS A 315 46.71 9.35 -22.46
CA LYS A 315 46.67 10.80 -22.17
C LYS A 315 46.48 11.06 -20.67
N ILE A 316 45.57 10.33 -20.03
CA ILE A 316 45.31 10.44 -18.58
C ILE A 316 46.55 10.08 -17.78
N LYS A 317 47.24 8.99 -18.11
CA LYS A 317 48.49 8.56 -17.44
C LYS A 317 49.59 9.61 -17.59
N ALA A 318 49.80 10.14 -18.80
CA ALA A 318 50.79 11.18 -19.06
C ALA A 318 50.51 12.45 -18.23
N GLN A 319 49.25 12.88 -18.19
CA GLN A 319 48.82 14.04 -17.42
C GLN A 319 48.95 13.81 -15.90
N LYS A 320 48.57 12.63 -15.40
CA LYS A 320 48.78 12.24 -13.99
C LYS A 320 50.27 12.28 -13.62
N ALA A 321 51.14 11.73 -14.46
CA ALA A 321 52.59 11.73 -14.23
C ALA A 321 53.16 13.17 -14.19
N ARG A 322 52.71 14.04 -15.11
CA ARG A 322 53.07 15.46 -15.12
C ARG A 322 52.66 16.17 -13.83
N LEU A 323 51.42 15.98 -13.37
CA LEU A 323 50.93 16.61 -12.13
C LEU A 323 51.69 16.14 -10.89
N ILE A 324 52.15 14.88 -10.86
CA ILE A 324 53.01 14.35 -9.79
C ILE A 324 54.39 15.00 -9.85
N ALA A 325 54.99 15.11 -11.05
CA ALA A 325 56.31 15.74 -11.23
C ALA A 325 56.29 17.23 -10.86
N GLU A 326 55.20 17.93 -11.13
CA GLU A 326 54.96 19.32 -10.74
C GLU A 326 54.61 19.48 -9.24
N GLY A 327 54.47 18.39 -8.48
CA GLY A 327 54.12 18.42 -7.05
C GLY A 327 52.69 18.86 -6.75
N LYS A 328 51.83 18.96 -7.77
CA LYS A 328 50.42 19.38 -7.63
C LYS A 328 49.55 18.31 -6.98
N ILE A 329 49.88 17.04 -7.21
CA ILE A 329 49.22 15.89 -6.59
C ILE A 329 50.25 14.96 -5.96
N LYS A 330 49.83 14.22 -4.94
CA LYS A 330 50.67 13.19 -4.30
C LYS A 330 50.68 11.92 -5.15
N LYS A 331 51.80 11.21 -5.14
CA LYS A 331 51.91 9.88 -5.75
C LYS A 331 51.12 8.87 -4.90
N ASP A 332 50.08 8.28 -5.50
CA ASP A 332 49.32 7.19 -4.88
C ASP A 332 50.15 5.90 -4.84
N LYS A 333 49.79 4.98 -3.94
CA LYS A 333 50.30 3.61 -3.97
C LYS A 333 49.88 2.94 -5.28
N PRO A 334 50.68 2.02 -5.83
CA PRO A 334 50.26 1.20 -6.98
C PRO A 334 48.91 0.53 -6.70
N LEU A 335 47.99 0.60 -7.66
CA LEU A 335 46.70 -0.09 -7.60
C LEU A 335 46.86 -1.54 -8.04
N ALA A 336 45.93 -2.40 -7.62
CA ALA A 336 45.96 -3.80 -8.01
C ALA A 336 45.73 -3.98 -9.51
N GLU A 337 46.40 -4.96 -10.10
CA GLU A 337 46.13 -5.37 -11.47
C GLU A 337 44.68 -5.86 -11.61
N ILE A 338 44.06 -5.56 -12.75
CA ILE A 338 42.70 -5.99 -13.04
C ILE A 338 42.77 -7.42 -13.59
N THR A 339 42.15 -8.37 -12.90
CA THR A 339 42.03 -9.76 -13.40
C THR A 339 40.69 -9.95 -14.14
N GLU A 340 40.60 -10.99 -14.98
CA GLU A 340 39.36 -11.30 -15.71
C GLU A 340 38.18 -11.56 -14.76
N ASP A 341 38.40 -12.24 -13.64
CA ASP A 341 37.36 -12.56 -12.65
C ASP A 341 36.80 -11.31 -11.92
N GLU A 342 37.49 -10.17 -11.99
CA GLU A 342 36.98 -8.92 -11.41
C GLU A 342 36.03 -8.17 -12.36
N LYS A 343 36.00 -8.51 -13.66
CA LYS A 343 35.20 -7.81 -14.66
C LYS A 343 33.72 -8.18 -14.49
N PRO A 344 32.84 -7.22 -14.14
CA PRO A 344 31.45 -7.57 -13.79
C PRO A 344 30.58 -7.96 -14.99
N PHE A 345 30.95 -7.51 -16.20
CA PHE A 345 30.21 -7.74 -17.44
C PHE A 345 31.08 -7.42 -18.67
N ASP A 346 30.60 -7.85 -19.83
CA ASP A 346 31.23 -7.57 -21.13
C ASP A 346 31.03 -6.12 -21.56
N ILE A 347 32.09 -5.52 -22.07
CA ILE A 347 32.13 -4.17 -22.64
C ILE A 347 32.55 -4.20 -24.12
N PRO A 348 32.26 -3.17 -24.92
CA PRO A 348 32.73 -3.07 -26.29
C PRO A 348 34.26 -3.15 -26.40
N GLU A 349 34.78 -3.66 -27.53
CA GLU A 349 36.23 -3.77 -27.79
C GLU A 349 36.96 -2.42 -27.81
N SER A 350 36.23 -1.33 -28.12
CA SER A 350 36.71 0.05 -28.07
C SER A 350 36.92 0.56 -26.64
N TRP A 351 36.37 -0.11 -25.63
CA TRP A 351 36.44 0.28 -24.22
C TRP A 351 37.56 -0.44 -23.49
N CYS A 352 37.89 0.02 -22.29
CA CYS A 352 38.76 -0.71 -21.37
C CYS A 352 38.32 -0.56 -19.91
N TRP A 353 38.61 -1.58 -19.10
CA TRP A 353 38.45 -1.50 -17.65
C TRP A 353 39.64 -0.75 -17.04
N VAL A 354 39.36 0.21 -16.16
CA VAL A 354 40.38 1.01 -15.48
C VAL A 354 40.03 1.17 -14.00
N LYS A 355 41.02 1.14 -13.11
CA LYS A 355 40.81 1.45 -11.70
C LYS A 355 40.53 2.95 -11.55
N PHE A 356 39.51 3.32 -10.79
CA PHE A 356 39.06 4.71 -10.64
C PHE A 356 40.17 5.67 -10.20
N GLY A 357 41.10 5.18 -9.38
CA GLY A 357 42.23 5.98 -8.89
C GLY A 357 43.28 6.35 -9.94
N ASP A 358 43.25 5.73 -11.11
CA ASP A 358 44.07 6.12 -12.26
C ASP A 358 43.41 7.19 -13.13
N LEU A 359 42.11 7.43 -12.96
CA LEU A 359 41.36 8.40 -13.77
C LEU A 359 41.24 9.77 -13.12
N CYS A 360 41.29 9.86 -11.79
CA CYS A 360 41.00 11.09 -11.07
C CYS A 360 41.72 11.26 -9.73
N GLU A 361 41.89 12.52 -9.34
CA GLU A 361 42.18 12.92 -7.96
C GLU A 361 40.89 12.89 -7.13
N ARG A 362 41.01 12.42 -5.88
CA ARG A 362 39.90 12.24 -4.94
C ARG A 362 40.21 13.02 -3.67
N ILE A 363 39.52 14.13 -3.43
CA ILE A 363 39.80 15.05 -2.31
C ILE A 363 38.72 14.87 -1.26
N THR A 364 39.07 14.32 -0.09
CA THR A 364 38.15 14.14 1.03
C THR A 364 37.93 15.46 1.78
N GLY A 365 36.69 15.71 2.17
CA GLY A 365 36.31 16.86 2.97
C GLY A 365 36.64 16.70 4.45
N LYS A 366 36.21 17.66 5.26
CA LYS A 366 36.44 17.69 6.71
C LYS A 366 35.24 18.32 7.43
N THR A 367 35.06 17.93 8.68
CA THR A 367 34.11 18.60 9.59
C THR A 367 34.91 19.35 10.65
N PRO A 368 34.83 20.70 10.68
CA PRO A 368 35.37 21.48 11.77
C PRO A 368 34.74 21.08 13.10
N GLU A 369 35.47 21.28 14.20
CA GLU A 369 34.96 20.95 15.53
C GLU A 369 33.62 21.63 15.78
N ARG A 370 32.59 20.82 16.05
CA ARG A 370 31.20 21.31 16.15
C ARG A 370 30.96 22.18 17.38
N ALA A 371 31.74 21.99 18.44
CA ALA A 371 31.65 22.78 19.66
C ALA A 371 32.37 24.15 19.57
N ASN A 372 33.17 24.37 18.52
CA ASN A 372 33.91 25.62 18.37
C ASN A 372 33.14 26.60 17.48
N ASP A 373 32.42 27.50 18.13
CA ASP A 373 31.61 28.55 17.55
C ASP A 373 32.35 29.45 16.54
N ILE A 374 33.67 29.61 16.65
CA ILE A 374 34.48 30.40 15.71
C ILE A 374 34.34 29.86 14.29
N TYR A 375 34.16 28.54 14.13
CA TYR A 375 34.04 27.90 12.83
C TYR A 375 32.67 28.06 12.17
N TRP A 376 31.62 28.32 12.95
CA TRP A 376 30.21 28.23 12.49
C TRP A 376 29.43 29.55 12.62
N ASN A 377 29.69 30.38 13.65
CA ASN A 377 28.90 31.59 13.91
C ASN A 377 29.11 32.73 12.90
N LYS A 378 30.22 32.71 12.14
CA LYS A 378 30.55 33.70 11.09
C LYS A 378 30.62 33.07 9.71
N GLY A 379 29.60 32.29 9.36
CA GLY A 379 29.50 31.61 8.08
C GLY A 379 29.77 32.53 6.88
N LYS A 380 30.82 32.23 6.13
CA LYS A 380 31.26 32.95 4.92
C LYS A 380 31.27 32.05 3.69
N TYR A 381 31.58 30.78 3.87
CA TYR A 381 31.73 29.80 2.80
C TYR A 381 30.71 28.67 2.95
N ASN A 382 30.10 28.24 1.85
CA ASN A 382 29.15 27.14 1.84
C ASN A 382 29.80 25.84 2.34
N TRP A 383 29.05 25.06 3.13
CA TRP A 383 29.52 23.78 3.65
C TRP A 383 28.49 22.69 3.36
N VAL A 384 28.84 21.78 2.45
CA VAL A 384 27.95 20.72 1.94
C VAL A 384 27.98 19.52 2.88
N SER A 385 26.79 19.13 3.33
CA SER A 385 26.50 17.84 3.94
C SER A 385 25.90 16.87 2.92
N ILE A 386 25.83 15.58 3.24
CA ILE A 386 25.15 14.57 2.39
C ILE A 386 23.67 14.94 2.18
N SER A 387 23.06 15.64 3.14
CA SER A 387 21.65 16.03 3.06
C SER A 387 21.37 17.15 2.05
N ASP A 388 22.42 17.88 1.62
CA ASP A 388 22.34 18.91 0.59
C ASP A 388 22.55 18.33 -0.82
N MET A 389 23.03 17.07 -0.91
CA MET A 389 23.24 16.34 -2.15
C MET A 389 21.96 15.60 -2.55
N THR A 390 21.66 15.62 -3.86
CA THR A 390 20.58 14.84 -4.47
C THR A 390 21.14 13.98 -5.59
N ASP A 391 20.59 12.77 -5.76
CA ASP A 391 21.07 11.84 -6.78
C ASP A 391 20.93 12.47 -8.18
N TYR A 392 22.05 12.56 -8.89
CA TYR A 392 22.13 13.19 -10.21
C TYR A 392 21.64 14.66 -10.20
N GLY A 393 21.89 15.37 -9.09
CA GLY A 393 21.46 16.76 -8.91
C GLY A 393 22.59 17.78 -8.84
N PHE A 394 22.19 19.03 -8.62
CA PHE A 394 23.08 20.18 -8.46
C PHE A 394 22.94 20.77 -7.06
N VAL A 395 24.06 21.03 -6.39
CA VAL A 395 24.08 21.72 -5.09
C VAL A 395 24.13 23.22 -5.36
N LYS A 396 23.01 23.90 -5.11
CA LYS A 396 22.84 25.34 -5.36
C LYS A 396 22.90 26.20 -4.10
N GLU A 397 22.68 25.57 -2.96
CA GLU A 397 22.70 26.18 -1.63
C GLU A 397 23.09 25.12 -0.60
N THR A 398 23.52 25.55 0.58
CA THR A 398 23.83 24.67 1.71
C THR A 398 23.10 25.15 2.95
N LYS A 399 22.68 24.20 3.80
CA LYS A 399 22.04 24.54 5.10
C LYS A 399 23.01 25.19 6.07
N GLU A 400 24.28 24.84 5.97
CA GLU A 400 25.33 25.32 6.86
C GLU A 400 26.40 26.06 6.05
N SER A 401 27.13 26.92 6.74
CA SER A 401 28.31 27.61 6.22
C SER A 401 29.39 27.64 7.28
N ILE A 402 30.64 27.79 6.86
CA ILE A 402 31.81 27.88 7.73
C ILE A 402 32.50 29.23 7.60
N SER A 403 33.23 29.62 8.63
CA SER A 403 33.99 30.87 8.68
C SER A 403 35.29 30.84 7.88
N GLU A 404 35.94 31.99 7.75
CA GLU A 404 37.28 32.10 7.16
C GLU A 404 38.31 31.31 7.96
N GLU A 405 38.24 31.35 9.28
CA GLU A 405 39.13 30.65 10.21
C GLU A 405 39.11 29.14 9.96
N ALA A 406 37.90 28.57 9.86
CA ALA A 406 37.74 27.15 9.52
C ALA A 406 38.34 26.82 8.14
N SER A 407 38.15 27.69 7.15
CA SER A 407 38.66 27.50 5.79
C SER A 407 40.20 27.42 5.73
N VAL A 408 40.87 28.25 6.54
CA VAL A 408 42.34 28.29 6.64
C VAL A 408 42.84 27.04 7.35
N GLU A 409 42.29 26.75 8.53
CA GLU A 409 42.80 25.68 9.40
C GLU A 409 42.59 24.28 8.81
N TYR A 410 41.40 24.01 8.28
CA TYR A 410 41.05 22.66 7.83
C TYR A 410 41.44 22.43 6.37
N TRP A 411 41.37 23.43 5.49
CA TRP A 411 41.59 23.24 4.04
C TRP A 411 42.77 24.01 3.47
N ASN A 412 43.38 24.92 4.23
CA ASN A 412 44.34 25.90 3.72
C ASN A 412 43.77 26.64 2.50
N LYS A 413 42.50 27.09 2.62
CA LYS A 413 41.72 27.80 1.59
C LYS A 413 41.48 27.03 0.28
N ARG A 414 41.70 25.72 0.25
CA ARG A 414 41.42 24.89 -0.93
C ARG A 414 39.95 24.49 -0.99
N ILE A 415 39.16 25.36 -1.60
CA ILE A 415 37.72 25.17 -1.82
C ILE A 415 37.46 24.27 -3.04
N SER A 416 36.33 23.56 -3.02
CA SER A 416 35.83 22.87 -4.22
C SER A 416 35.04 23.86 -5.04
N GLN A 417 35.46 24.05 -6.28
CA GLN A 417 34.88 25.08 -7.14
C GLN A 417 33.53 24.63 -7.70
N LYS A 418 32.69 25.60 -8.06
CA LYS A 418 31.56 25.41 -8.98
C LYS A 418 31.99 24.51 -10.14
N ASN A 419 31.08 23.66 -10.58
CA ASN A 419 31.28 22.61 -11.59
C ASN A 419 32.08 21.38 -11.11
N SER A 420 32.55 21.32 -9.86
CA SER A 420 33.17 20.10 -9.33
C SER A 420 32.14 18.99 -9.09
N LEU A 421 32.54 17.74 -9.34
CA LEU A 421 31.75 16.56 -9.02
C LEU A 421 32.00 16.13 -7.57
N LEU A 422 30.91 16.00 -6.81
CA LEU A 422 30.91 15.42 -5.48
C LEU A 422 30.38 13.99 -5.52
N MET A 423 30.94 13.11 -4.69
CA MET A 423 30.38 11.80 -4.40
C MET A 423 30.43 11.51 -2.90
N SER A 424 29.32 11.06 -2.31
CA SER A 424 29.32 10.54 -0.94
C SER A 424 29.78 9.10 -0.91
N PHE A 425 30.65 8.79 0.04
CA PHE A 425 31.26 7.47 0.20
C PHE A 425 31.03 6.86 1.60
N LYS A 426 30.42 7.64 2.51
CA LYS A 426 29.84 7.15 3.77
C LYS A 426 28.34 7.41 3.79
N LEU A 427 27.61 6.68 4.63
CA LEU A 427 26.15 6.77 4.77
C LEU A 427 25.42 6.45 3.45
N THR A 428 25.13 7.45 2.62
CA THR A 428 24.52 7.26 1.31
C THR A 428 25.60 7.02 0.26
N VAL A 429 26.17 5.82 0.23
CA VAL A 429 27.27 5.48 -0.68
C VAL A 429 26.85 5.63 -2.15
N GLY A 430 27.70 6.30 -2.93
CA GLY A 430 27.56 6.41 -4.39
C GLY A 430 26.72 7.58 -4.87
N ARG A 431 26.06 8.35 -3.99
CA ARG A 431 25.30 9.54 -4.43
C ARG A 431 26.25 10.58 -4.99
N THR A 432 25.93 11.06 -6.19
CA THR A 432 26.69 12.09 -6.91
C THR A 432 25.89 13.39 -7.05
N SER A 433 26.57 14.53 -6.94
CA SER A 433 26.01 15.86 -7.23
C SER A 433 27.08 16.76 -7.84
N ILE A 434 26.69 17.71 -8.69
CA ILE A 434 27.57 18.75 -9.22
C ILE A 434 27.40 20.02 -8.39
N LEU A 435 28.51 20.68 -8.03
CA LEU A 435 28.46 21.99 -7.40
C LEU A 435 28.01 23.08 -8.38
N ASP A 436 26.98 23.85 -8.05
CA ASP A 436 26.60 25.10 -8.77
C ASP A 436 27.14 26.35 -8.07
N ILE A 437 27.80 26.14 -6.92
CA ILE A 437 28.42 27.13 -6.03
C ILE A 437 29.79 26.62 -5.57
N ASP A 438 30.69 27.53 -5.21
CA ASP A 438 31.92 27.13 -4.51
C ASP A 438 31.59 26.69 -3.09
N ALA A 439 32.14 25.56 -2.65
CA ALA A 439 31.85 25.01 -1.33
C ALA A 439 32.96 24.13 -0.74
N TYR A 440 33.01 24.09 0.59
CA TYR A 440 33.64 23.01 1.35
C TYR A 440 32.62 21.90 1.58
N HIS A 441 33.07 20.71 1.99
CA HIS A 441 32.17 19.59 2.26
C HIS A 441 32.71 18.74 3.41
N ASN A 442 31.82 17.94 4.00
CA ASN A 442 32.15 17.07 5.12
C ASN A 442 33.08 15.90 4.73
N GLU A 443 33.55 15.17 5.75
CA GLU A 443 34.46 14.01 5.63
C GLU A 443 33.80 12.74 5.09
N ALA A 444 32.51 12.80 4.75
CA ALA A 444 31.77 11.71 4.13
C ALA A 444 31.61 11.87 2.60
N ILE A 445 32.10 13.00 2.06
CA ILE A 445 32.05 13.38 0.66
C ILE A 445 33.48 13.51 0.11
N ILE A 446 33.68 13.09 -1.13
CA ILE A 446 34.87 13.42 -1.92
C ILE A 446 34.51 14.36 -3.07
N THR A 447 35.42 15.28 -3.35
CA THR A 447 35.49 15.97 -4.65
C THR A 447 36.31 15.12 -5.61
N ILE A 448 35.77 14.90 -6.81
CA ILE A 448 36.37 14.12 -7.88
C ILE A 448 36.87 15.08 -8.96
N LYS A 449 38.16 15.01 -9.28
CA LYS A 449 38.79 15.80 -10.33
C LYS A 449 39.47 14.87 -11.34
N PRO A 450 38.86 14.61 -12.51
CA PRO A 450 39.51 13.82 -13.55
C PRO A 450 40.84 14.46 -13.97
N PHE A 451 41.86 13.65 -14.26
CA PHE A 451 43.17 14.20 -14.66
C PHE A 451 43.12 14.88 -16.04
N VAL A 452 42.23 14.39 -16.91
CA VAL A 452 41.87 14.99 -18.20
C VAL A 452 40.37 15.15 -18.21
N ASP A 453 39.86 16.34 -18.56
CA ASP A 453 38.42 16.60 -18.56
C ASP A 453 38.06 17.69 -19.57
N GLU A 454 38.09 17.34 -20.85
CA GLU A 454 37.70 18.25 -21.92
C GLU A 454 36.19 18.48 -21.89
N GLU A 455 35.76 19.73 -21.74
CA GLU A 455 34.34 20.13 -21.67
C GLU A 455 33.52 19.35 -20.63
N TYR A 456 34.18 18.92 -19.54
CA TYR A 456 33.57 18.12 -18.48
C TYR A 456 33.06 16.73 -18.90
N ALA A 457 33.52 16.18 -20.02
CA ALA A 457 33.03 14.90 -20.53
C ALA A 457 33.24 13.74 -19.54
N ILE A 458 34.43 13.61 -18.96
CA ILE A 458 34.73 12.54 -18.01
C ILE A 458 33.98 12.79 -16.70
N ARG A 459 33.92 14.05 -16.24
CA ARG A 459 33.13 14.42 -15.06
C ARG A 459 31.66 14.04 -15.23
N ASN A 460 31.04 14.36 -16.35
CA ASN A 460 29.63 14.06 -16.61
C ASN A 460 29.40 12.55 -16.77
N TYR A 461 30.33 11.83 -17.39
CA TYR A 461 30.27 10.38 -17.43
C TYR A 461 30.32 9.76 -16.03
N PHE A 462 31.21 10.24 -15.15
CA PHE A 462 31.29 9.81 -13.75
C PHE A 462 30.05 10.17 -12.94
N PHE A 463 29.47 11.35 -13.18
CA PHE A 463 28.27 11.81 -12.52
C PHE A 463 27.12 10.81 -12.64
N TYR A 464 26.95 10.19 -13.82
CA TYR A 464 25.92 9.17 -14.05
C TYR A 464 26.36 7.73 -13.77
N SER A 465 27.62 7.37 -14.01
CA SER A 465 28.09 5.98 -13.89
C SER A 465 28.44 5.55 -12.46
N LEU A 466 29.05 6.43 -11.66
CA LEU A 466 29.53 6.09 -10.31
C LEU A 466 28.43 5.59 -9.35
N PRO A 467 27.21 6.18 -9.30
CA PRO A 467 26.17 5.69 -8.40
C PRO A 467 25.77 4.22 -8.66
N LEU A 468 25.86 3.77 -9.91
CA LEU A 468 25.60 2.37 -10.27
C LEU A 468 26.81 1.48 -9.98
N LEU A 469 28.01 1.92 -10.38
CA LEU A 469 29.26 1.14 -10.23
C LEU A 469 29.61 0.88 -8.76
N THR A 470 29.39 1.87 -7.89
CA THR A 470 29.58 1.73 -6.43
C THR A 470 28.65 0.70 -5.79
N LYS A 471 27.47 0.46 -6.37
CA LYS A 471 26.50 -0.55 -5.92
C LYS A 471 26.72 -1.92 -6.57
N MET A 472 27.40 -1.97 -7.71
CA MET A 472 27.73 -3.22 -8.40
C MET A 472 29.00 -3.88 -7.86
N GLY A 473 29.89 -3.15 -7.19
CA GLY A 473 31.07 -3.72 -6.51
C GLY A 473 30.76 -4.67 -5.34
N ASP A 474 29.49 -5.01 -5.12
CA ASP A 474 28.93 -5.77 -3.99
C ASP A 474 28.94 -7.30 -4.20
N PHE A 475 29.47 -7.81 -5.32
CA PHE A 475 29.53 -9.26 -5.61
C PHE A 475 30.59 -10.04 -4.81
N LYS A 476 31.37 -9.38 -3.94
CA LYS A 476 32.16 -10.06 -2.89
C LYS A 476 31.52 -9.74 -1.54
N ASP A 477 31.05 -10.77 -0.84
CA ASP A 477 30.31 -10.85 0.45
C ASP A 477 30.80 -10.00 1.67
N ALA A 478 31.45 -8.85 1.48
CA ALA A 478 32.13 -8.12 2.55
C ALA A 478 31.54 -6.74 2.91
N ILE A 479 30.44 -6.29 2.29
CA ILE A 479 29.90 -4.95 2.53
C ILE A 479 28.39 -4.99 2.84
N LYS A 480 27.97 -5.90 3.74
CA LYS A 480 26.72 -5.71 4.50
C LYS A 480 26.87 -4.49 5.43
N GLY A 481 26.57 -3.30 4.89
CA GLY A 481 26.35 -2.05 5.63
C GLY A 481 27.48 -1.01 5.66
N ARG A 482 28.47 -1.00 4.74
CA ARG A 482 29.76 -0.30 4.98
C ARG A 482 30.09 0.85 4.03
N THR A 483 30.54 1.95 4.65
CA THR A 483 31.40 3.01 4.09
C THR A 483 32.48 2.46 3.14
N LEU A 484 32.67 3.08 1.97
CA LEU A 484 33.84 2.81 1.13
C LEU A 484 35.06 3.50 1.75
N ASN A 485 36.16 2.78 1.96
CA ASN A 485 37.40 3.41 2.38
C ASN A 485 38.17 3.97 1.17
N LYS A 486 39.22 4.77 1.41
CA LYS A 486 40.01 5.41 0.35
C LYS A 486 40.57 4.41 -0.67
N ASP A 487 40.99 3.24 -0.22
CA ASP A 487 41.59 2.20 -1.06
C ASP A 487 40.51 1.48 -1.88
N SER A 488 39.35 1.19 -1.30
CA SER A 488 38.20 0.62 -2.02
C SER A 488 37.71 1.55 -3.12
N ILE A 489 37.60 2.87 -2.84
CA ILE A 489 37.20 3.86 -3.85
C ILE A 489 38.22 3.89 -4.99
N ALA A 490 39.52 3.89 -4.68
CA ALA A 490 40.57 3.92 -5.69
C ALA A 490 40.55 2.68 -6.60
N ASN A 491 40.17 1.52 -6.05
CA ASN A 491 40.11 0.25 -6.76
C ASN A 491 38.78 -0.04 -7.47
N LEU A 492 37.80 0.87 -7.42
CA LEU A 492 36.55 0.72 -8.18
C LEU A 492 36.86 0.53 -9.67
N LEU A 493 36.23 -0.45 -10.29
CA LEU A 493 36.36 -0.71 -11.72
C LEU A 493 35.44 0.20 -12.51
N ILE A 494 36.03 0.97 -13.41
CA ILE A 494 35.33 1.88 -14.30
C ILE A 494 35.44 1.35 -15.73
N PRO A 495 34.32 1.11 -16.43
CA PRO A 495 34.34 0.85 -17.85
C PRO A 495 34.55 2.20 -18.55
N LEU A 496 35.73 2.40 -19.14
CA LEU A 496 36.11 3.66 -19.78
C LEU A 496 35.79 3.57 -21.29
N PRO A 497 34.87 4.40 -21.82
CA PRO A 497 34.66 4.57 -23.25
C PRO A 497 35.67 5.55 -23.85
N PRO A 498 35.81 5.62 -25.19
CA PRO A 498 36.41 6.77 -25.85
C PRO A 498 35.69 8.08 -25.50
N LEU A 499 36.40 9.21 -25.54
CA LEU A 499 35.89 10.50 -25.07
C LEU A 499 34.64 10.98 -25.83
N ALA A 500 34.62 10.78 -27.15
CA ALA A 500 33.48 11.16 -27.99
C ALA A 500 32.23 10.34 -27.62
N GLU A 501 32.40 9.04 -27.38
CA GLU A 501 31.32 8.16 -26.94
C GLU A 501 30.80 8.53 -25.55
N GLN A 502 31.67 8.92 -24.61
CA GLN A 502 31.25 9.43 -23.30
C GLN A 502 30.27 10.60 -23.42
N LYS A 503 30.54 11.56 -24.31
CA LYS A 503 29.64 12.69 -24.57
C LYS A 503 28.29 12.22 -25.12
N ARG A 504 28.28 11.34 -26.12
CA ARG A 504 27.03 10.78 -26.70
C ARG A 504 26.21 10.00 -25.68
N ILE A 505 26.86 9.23 -24.79
CA ILE A 505 26.20 8.51 -23.70
C ILE A 505 25.53 9.50 -22.74
N VAL A 506 26.25 10.52 -22.30
CA VAL A 506 25.73 11.56 -21.40
C VAL A 506 24.54 12.28 -22.02
N GLU A 507 24.67 12.73 -23.27
CA GLU A 507 23.57 13.37 -24.02
C GLU A 507 22.33 12.47 -24.06
N LYS A 508 22.52 11.16 -24.33
CA LYS A 508 21.40 10.22 -24.39
C LYS A 508 20.76 9.97 -23.02
N ILE A 509 21.55 9.93 -21.95
CA ILE A 509 21.02 9.84 -20.58
C ILE A 509 20.18 11.08 -20.26
N GLU A 510 20.68 12.27 -20.59
CA GLU A 510 20.01 13.55 -20.33
C GLU A 510 18.72 13.72 -21.15
N GLU A 511 18.63 13.09 -22.33
CA GLU A 511 17.40 12.95 -23.10
C GLU A 511 16.37 12.03 -22.41
N LEU A 512 16.81 10.86 -21.92
CA LEU A 512 15.91 9.78 -21.49
C LEU A 512 15.46 9.88 -20.01
N LEU A 513 16.33 10.32 -19.09
CA LEU A 513 16.00 10.36 -17.66
C LEU A 513 14.82 11.29 -17.33
N PRO A 514 14.66 12.48 -17.96
CA PRO A 514 13.48 13.31 -17.75
C PRO A 514 12.18 12.64 -18.20
N LEU A 515 12.22 11.78 -19.24
CA LEU A 515 11.06 11.01 -19.68
C LEU A 515 10.63 9.99 -18.63
N CYS A 516 11.59 9.38 -17.91
CA CYS A 516 11.28 8.47 -16.81
C CYS A 516 10.49 9.17 -15.69
N LYS A 517 10.83 10.43 -15.37
CA LYS A 517 10.10 11.22 -14.36
C LYS A 517 8.65 11.51 -14.78
N LYS A 518 8.39 11.65 -16.09
CA LYS A 518 7.03 11.84 -16.64
C LYS A 518 6.16 10.56 -16.58
N LEU A 519 6.76 9.39 -16.32
CA LEU A 519 6.02 8.13 -16.17
C LEU A 519 5.33 8.01 -14.81
N VAL A 520 5.69 8.86 -13.83
CA VAL A 520 4.99 8.97 -12.55
C VAL A 520 3.64 9.65 -12.82
N LYS A 521 2.55 8.87 -12.80
CA LYS A 521 1.17 9.36 -12.92
C LYS A 521 0.56 9.68 -11.57
#